data_AF-A0A2E6ZYS4-F1
#
_entry.id   AF-A0A2E6ZYS4-F1
#
_cell.length_a   1.000
_cell.length_b   1.000
_cell.length_c   1.000
_cell.angle_alpha   90.00
_cell.angle_beta   90.00
_cell.angle_gamma   90.00
#
_symmetry.space_group_name_H-M   'P 1'
#
loop_
_entity.id
_entity.type
_entity.pdbx_description
1 polymer ?
#
loop_
_entity_poly.entity_id
_entity_poly.type
_entity_poly.pdbx_seq_one_letter_code
_entity_poly.pdbx_strand_id
1 'polypeptide(L)'
;MHPQTLRKYERLGLVRPARTVGSMRVYSSEELDRLRLIKRLVDDLGVNLAGVQQLLSVSDVVQRMRPLMHEDVLDRRAGRRQLVREVNRLTRLLEL
;
A
#
# COMPACT_ATOMS: atom_id res chain seq x y z
N MET A 1 -12.80 -12.48 5.83
CA MET A 1 -11.83 -13.09 4.89
C MET A 1 -11.48 -14.47 5.38
N HIS A 2 -11.38 -15.45 4.48
CA HIS A 2 -11.03 -16.81 4.84
C HIS A 2 -9.50 -16.95 5.09
N PRO A 3 -9.03 -17.78 6.05
CA PRO A 3 -7.59 -17.94 6.33
C PRO A 3 -6.74 -18.36 5.13
N GLN A 4 -7.29 -19.14 4.20
CA GLN A 4 -6.58 -19.52 2.97
C GLN A 4 -6.35 -18.33 2.04
N THR A 5 -7.29 -17.38 1.98
CA THR A 5 -7.14 -16.14 1.21
C THR A 5 -6.01 -15.29 1.77
N LEU A 6 -5.92 -15.18 3.10
CA LEU A 6 -4.80 -14.47 3.76
C LEU A 6 -3.45 -15.11 3.43
N ARG A 7 -3.35 -16.44 3.47
CA ARG A 7 -2.13 -17.17 3.06
C ARG A 7 -1.80 -16.96 1.58
N LYS A 8 -2.82 -16.86 0.71
CA LYS A 8 -2.61 -16.54 -0.71
C LYS A 8 -2.02 -15.13 -0.86
N TYR A 9 -2.58 -14.14 -0.17
CA TYR A 9 -2.10 -12.76 -0.23
C TYR A 9 -0.69 -12.61 0.36
N GLU A 10 -0.38 -13.31 1.46
CA GLU A 10 0.98 -13.36 2.02
C GLU A 10 1.98 -13.94 1.02
N ARG A 11 1.66 -15.07 0.36
CA ARG A 11 2.53 -15.67 -0.67
C ARG A 11 2.76 -14.76 -1.87
N LEU A 12 1.76 -13.97 -2.23
CA LEU A 12 1.86 -12.98 -3.30
C LEU A 12 2.53 -11.66 -2.83
N GLY A 13 2.93 -11.58 -1.56
CA GLY A 13 3.58 -10.40 -1.00
C GLY A 13 2.67 -9.18 -0.83
N LEU A 14 1.35 -9.36 -0.98
CA LEU A 14 0.35 -8.28 -0.86
C LEU A 14 0.18 -7.82 0.59
N VAL A 15 0.48 -8.70 1.54
CA VAL A 15 0.46 -8.48 2.99
C VAL A 15 1.68 -9.16 3.62
N ARG A 16 2.19 -8.60 4.71
CA ARG A 16 3.37 -9.08 5.42
C ARG A 16 3.08 -9.09 6.93
N PRO A 17 2.36 -10.09 7.43
CA PRO A 17 2.09 -10.19 8.85
C PRO A 17 3.38 -10.41 9.65
N ALA A 18 3.45 -9.81 10.83
CA ALA A 18 4.43 -10.19 11.84
C ALA A 18 4.09 -11.58 12.40
N ARG A 19 5.08 -12.24 13.00
CA ARG A 19 4.90 -13.53 13.68
C ARG A 19 5.15 -13.39 15.17
N THR A 20 4.28 -13.95 15.99
CA THR A 20 4.54 -14.09 17.43
C THR A 20 5.51 -15.23 17.71
N VAL A 21 5.99 -15.33 18.95
CA VAL A 21 6.84 -16.42 19.46
C VAL A 21 6.20 -17.81 19.24
N GLY A 22 4.88 -17.90 19.12
CA GLY A 22 4.13 -19.13 18.78
C GLY A 22 3.82 -19.32 17.28
N SER A 23 4.48 -18.60 16.38
CA SER A 23 4.25 -18.65 14.92
C SER A 23 2.86 -18.18 14.46
N MET A 24 2.12 -17.45 15.30
CA MET A 24 0.82 -16.88 14.93
C MET A 24 1.02 -15.59 14.12
N ARG A 25 0.23 -15.44 13.04
CA ARG A 25 0.23 -14.21 12.22
C ARG A 25 -0.48 -13.09 12.97
N VAL A 26 0.19 -11.96 13.08
CA VAL A 26 -0.37 -10.72 13.62
C VAL A 26 -0.28 -9.65 12.56
N TYR A 27 -1.41 -9.00 12.30
CA TYR A 27 -1.52 -7.92 11.34
C TYR A 27 -1.52 -6.60 12.09
N SER A 28 -0.68 -5.65 11.66
CA SER A 28 -0.73 -4.27 12.15
C SER A 28 -2.01 -3.59 11.66
N SER A 29 -2.31 -2.41 12.21
CA SER A 29 -3.40 -1.56 11.70
C SER A 29 -3.26 -1.28 10.19
N GLU A 30 -2.05 -0.97 9.74
CA GLU A 30 -1.74 -0.73 8.32
C GLU A 30 -2.03 -1.97 7.46
N GLU A 31 -1.66 -3.16 7.93
CA GLU A 31 -1.95 -4.41 7.24
C GLU A 31 -3.46 -4.71 7.20
N LEU A 32 -4.21 -4.37 8.26
CA LEU A 32 -5.66 -4.48 8.26
C LEU A 32 -6.32 -3.54 7.26
N ASP A 33 -5.84 -2.30 7.14
CA ASP A 33 -6.32 -1.34 6.14
C ASP A 33 -5.99 -1.80 4.71
N ARG A 34 -4.79 -2.34 4.52
CA ARG A 34 -4.37 -2.97 3.27
C ARG A 34 -5.29 -4.13 2.88
N LEU A 35 -5.64 -5.01 3.82
CA LEU A 35 -6.58 -6.11 3.61
C LEU A 35 -7.99 -5.61 3.24
N ARG A 36 -8.47 -4.53 3.88
CA ARG A 36 -9.75 -3.90 3.54
C ARG A 36 -9.74 -3.35 2.11
N LEU A 37 -8.65 -2.70 1.70
CA LEU A 37 -8.48 -2.19 0.34
C LEU A 37 -8.45 -3.33 -0.67
N ILE A 38 -7.64 -4.38 -0.43
CA ILE A 38 -7.61 -5.57 -1.30
C ILE A 38 -9.01 -6.17 -1.44
N LYS A 39 -9.76 -6.27 -0.33
CA LYS A 39 -11.13 -6.77 -0.36
C LYS A 39 -12.00 -5.95 -1.31
N ARG A 40 -12.01 -4.64 -1.14
CA ARG A 40 -12.80 -3.72 -1.98
C ARG A 40 -12.41 -3.82 -3.46
N LEU A 41 -11.11 -3.85 -3.75
CA LEU A 41 -10.62 -3.95 -5.13
C LEU A 41 -11.07 -5.25 -5.81
N VAL A 42 -11.01 -6.38 -5.09
CA VAL A 42 -11.38 -7.70 -5.64
C VAL A 42 -12.89 -7.89 -5.68
N ASP A 43 -13.56 -7.69 -4.54
CA ASP A 43 -14.98 -8.06 -4.36
C ASP A 43 -15.91 -7.01 -5.00
N ASP A 44 -15.62 -5.72 -4.83
CA ASP A 44 -16.54 -4.65 -5.25
C ASP A 44 -16.21 -4.13 -6.66
N LEU A 45 -14.92 -4.08 -7.02
CA LEU A 45 -14.45 -3.52 -8.31
C LEU A 45 -14.01 -4.59 -9.32
N GLY A 46 -14.02 -5.87 -8.94
CA GLY A 46 -13.67 -6.98 -9.84
C GLY A 46 -12.21 -6.98 -10.32
N VAL A 47 -11.31 -6.29 -9.61
CA VAL A 47 -9.90 -6.18 -10.00
C VAL A 47 -9.18 -7.50 -9.73
N ASN A 48 -8.46 -8.01 -10.72
CA ASN A 48 -7.64 -9.21 -10.56
C ASN A 48 -6.42 -8.96 -9.64
N LEU A 49 -5.77 -10.02 -9.16
CA LEU A 49 -4.68 -9.89 -8.18
C LEU A 49 -3.43 -9.18 -8.71
N ALA A 50 -3.16 -9.25 -10.02
CA ALA A 50 -2.06 -8.49 -10.62
C ALA A 50 -2.36 -6.98 -10.60
N GLY A 51 -3.60 -6.60 -10.94
CA GLY A 51 -4.07 -5.22 -10.83
C GLY A 51 -4.09 -4.72 -9.39
N VAL A 52 -4.51 -5.55 -8.43
CA VAL A 52 -4.43 -5.23 -7.00
C VAL A 52 -3.00 -4.92 -6.59
N GLN A 53 -2.02 -5.72 -7.00
CA GLN A 53 -0.62 -5.48 -6.67
C GLN A 53 -0.12 -4.12 -7.18
N GLN A 54 -0.47 -3.76 -8.41
CA GLN A 54 -0.13 -2.45 -8.97
C GLN A 54 -0.83 -1.31 -8.23
N LEU A 55 -2.14 -1.42 -7.98
CA LEU A 55 -2.91 -0.41 -7.25
C LEU A 55 -2.43 -0.22 -5.81
N LEU A 56 -1.99 -1.29 -5.13
CA LEU A 56 -1.37 -1.18 -3.80
C LEU A 56 -0.04 -0.42 -3.87
N SER A 57 0.77 -0.67 -4.89
CA SER A 57 2.04 0.04 -5.09
C SER A 57 1.82 1.54 -5.31
N VAL A 58 0.80 1.90 -6.09
CA VAL A 58 0.35 3.29 -6.28
C VAL A 58 -0.18 3.88 -4.97
N SER A 59 -1.05 3.16 -4.26
CA SER A 59 -1.60 3.59 -2.97
C SER A 59 -0.49 3.89 -1.97
N ASP A 60 0.55 3.07 -1.90
CA ASP A 60 1.69 3.30 -1.00
C ASP A 60 2.42 4.61 -1.31
N VAL A 61 2.59 4.97 -2.60
CA VAL A 61 3.18 6.27 -2.98
C VAL A 61 2.28 7.42 -2.57
N VAL A 62 0.98 7.32 -2.84
CA VAL A 62 0.00 8.33 -2.44
C VAL A 62 -0.01 8.53 -0.93
N GLN A 63 0.05 7.46 -0.13
CA GLN A 63 0.12 7.55 1.33
C GLN A 63 1.39 8.26 1.81
N ARG A 64 2.54 8.06 1.15
CA ARG A 64 3.78 8.81 1.45
C ARG A 64 3.71 10.28 1.01
N MET A 65 2.92 10.61 0.00
CA MET A 65 2.72 11.98 -0.45
C MET A 65 1.78 12.77 0.46
N ARG A 66 0.72 12.15 1.00
CA ARG A 66 -0.28 12.81 1.87
C ARG A 66 0.32 13.72 2.96
N PRO A 67 1.26 13.28 3.81
CA PRO A 67 1.83 14.15 4.83
C PRO A 67 2.64 15.32 4.23
N LEU A 68 3.18 15.16 3.03
CA LEU A 68 3.96 16.19 2.35
C LEU A 68 3.09 17.30 1.77
N MET A 69 1.79 17.08 1.61
CA MET A 69 0.86 18.07 1.05
C MET A 69 0.42 19.14 2.06
N HIS A 70 0.80 19.01 3.34
CA HIS A 70 0.55 20.06 4.34
C HIS A 70 1.40 21.30 4.01
N GLU A 71 0.80 22.49 4.08
CA GLU A 71 1.40 23.76 3.66
C GLU A 71 2.76 24.01 4.32
N ASP A 72 2.84 23.84 5.64
CA ASP A 72 4.08 23.98 6.42
C ASP A 72 5.23 23.04 5.97
N VAL A 73 4.89 21.91 5.34
CA VAL A 73 5.85 20.93 4.83
C VAL A 73 6.26 21.29 3.41
N LEU A 74 5.33 21.77 2.58
CA LEU A 74 5.59 22.23 1.22
C LEU A 74 6.47 23.48 1.18
N ASP A 75 6.37 24.37 2.16
CA ASP A 75 7.23 25.56 2.17
C ASP A 75 8.70 25.19 2.35
N ARG A 76 8.96 24.12 3.10
CA ARG A 76 10.30 23.60 3.32
C ARG A 76 10.85 23.02 2.02
N ARG A 77 12.05 23.45 1.64
CA ARG A 77 12.78 22.90 0.48
C ARG A 77 12.91 21.38 0.53
N ALA A 78 13.03 20.80 1.73
CA ALA A 78 13.10 19.35 1.92
C ALA A 78 11.79 18.65 1.56
N GLY A 79 10.64 19.20 1.98
CA GLY A 79 9.31 18.67 1.67
C GLY A 79 9.03 18.71 0.17
N ARG A 80 9.31 19.83 -0.51
CA ARG A 80 9.22 19.92 -1.99
C ARG A 80 10.05 18.87 -2.70
N ARG A 81 11.33 18.71 -2.33
CA ARG A 81 12.20 17.68 -2.91
C ARG A 81 11.65 16.27 -2.68
N GLN A 82 11.08 16.00 -1.51
CA GLN A 82 10.48 14.71 -1.23
C GLN A 82 9.22 14.47 -2.06
N LEU A 83 8.37 15.49 -2.21
CA LEU A 83 7.17 15.40 -3.05
C LEU A 83 7.55 15.09 -4.51
N VAL A 84 8.50 15.82 -5.08
CA VAL A 84 9.00 15.57 -6.45
C VAL A 84 9.54 14.15 -6.60
N ARG A 85 10.24 13.61 -5.58
CA ARG A 85 10.73 12.23 -5.60
C ARG A 85 9.58 11.21 -5.61
N GLU A 86 8.53 11.42 -4.81
CA GLU A 86 7.37 10.52 -4.79
C GLU A 86 6.55 10.64 -6.08
N VAL A 87 6.37 11.84 -6.64
CA VAL A 87 5.73 12.04 -7.96
C VAL A 87 6.51 11.28 -9.04
N ASN A 88 7.83 11.47 -9.12
CA ASN A 88 8.66 10.74 -10.08
C ASN A 88 8.63 9.22 -9.87
N ARG A 89 8.45 8.75 -8.62
CA ARG A 89 8.26 7.33 -8.32
C ARG A 89 6.92 6.83 -8.85
N LEU A 90 5.85 7.60 -8.68
CA LEU A 90 4.53 7.26 -9.21
C LEU A 90 4.55 7.21 -10.74
N THR A 91 5.12 8.21 -11.38
CA THR A 91 5.32 8.29 -12.84
C THR A 91 6.02 7.05 -13.38
N ARG A 92 7.15 6.64 -12.76
CA ARG A 92 7.85 5.39 -13.12
C ARG A 92 7.04 4.11 -12.89
N LEU A 93 6.20 4.06 -11.85
CA LEU A 93 5.35 2.90 -11.59
C LEU A 93 4.22 2.75 -12.60
N LEU A 94 3.75 3.86 -13.14
CA LEU A 94 2.65 3.91 -14.11
C LEU A 94 3.11 3.99 -15.56
N GLU A 95 4.43 3.99 -15.80
CA GLU A 95 5.02 4.15 -17.14
C GLU A 95 4.52 5.41 -17.88
N LEU A 96 4.25 6.49 -17.13
CA LEU A 96 3.90 7.82 -17.64
C LEU A 96 5.15 8.68 -17.82
#